data_AF-A0A412PDU7-F1
#
_entry.id   AF-A0A412PDU7-F1
#
_cell.length_a   1.000
_cell.length_b   1.000
_cell.length_c   1.000
_cell.angle_alpha   90.00
_cell.angle_beta   90.00
_cell.angle_gamma   90.00
#
_symmetry.space_group_name_H-M   'P 1'
#
loop_
_entity.id
_entity.type
_entity.pdbx_description
1 polymer ?
#
loop_
_entity_poly.entity_id
_entity_poly.type
_entity_poly.pdbx_seq_one_letter_code
_entity_poly.pdbx_strand_id
1 'polypeptide(L)'
;MKTIKLTLALLAFMIGINSCASIIGSSKDIMMSVQKGMTQKEVSSILGKPQYRRFDQETEQWEYVKLVAGGNLSTVTTSIVIDFVNGRVVGMNSFNTAPHPPVAVYPAIEVGDGTASSRPHVSGGRGMNERDFQSLYNKVKSKPFKDDQLELLEAGIGNRGLSCKQCVRMMSIYRFDDDKLEVLKIIAPNISDRENYDEIINALDFISSEEKARSILGIKK
;
A
#
# COMPACT_ATOMS: atom_id res chain seq x y z
N MET A 1 -56.54 2.77 41.59
CA MET A 1 -55.28 3.51 41.86
C MET A 1 -54.01 2.68 41.66
N LYS A 2 -53.94 1.41 42.11
CA LYS A 2 -52.73 0.56 41.95
C LYS A 2 -52.39 0.26 40.49
N THR A 3 -53.40 0.01 39.66
CA THR A 3 -53.26 -0.25 38.21
C THR A 3 -52.78 0.97 37.44
N ILE A 4 -53.25 2.17 37.80
CA ILE A 4 -52.83 3.44 37.17
C ILE A 4 -51.36 3.76 37.48
N LYS A 5 -50.91 3.48 38.72
CA LYS A 5 -49.49 3.65 39.10
C LYS A 5 -48.59 2.63 38.40
N LEU A 6 -49.07 1.42 38.15
CA LEU A 6 -48.34 0.37 37.42
C LEU A 6 -48.24 0.70 35.93
N THR A 7 -49.31 1.21 35.32
CA THR A 7 -49.28 1.66 33.91
C THR A 7 -48.39 2.89 33.72
N LEU A 8 -48.36 3.81 34.69
CA LEU A 8 -47.47 4.98 34.65
C LEU A 8 -45.99 4.59 34.85
N ALA A 9 -45.71 3.58 35.68
CA ALA A 9 -44.35 3.05 35.89
C ALA A 9 -43.84 2.28 34.65
N LEU A 10 -44.70 1.53 33.96
CA LEU A 10 -44.38 0.86 32.69
C LEU A 10 -44.14 1.87 31.56
N LEU A 11 -44.90 2.98 31.53
CA LEU A 11 -44.71 4.04 30.54
C LEU A 11 -43.38 4.80 30.76
N ALA A 12 -42.95 4.97 32.03
CA ALA A 12 -41.66 5.59 32.36
C ALA A 12 -40.44 4.69 32.06
N PHE A 13 -40.59 3.36 32.14
CA PHE A 13 -39.52 2.42 31.80
C PHE A 13 -39.22 2.37 30.29
N MET A 14 -40.21 2.67 29.45
CA MET A 14 -40.04 2.72 27.98
C MET A 14 -39.28 3.97 27.48
N ILE A 15 -39.05 4.97 28.34
CA ILE A 15 -38.28 6.19 28.00
C ILE A 15 -36.79 6.03 28.34
N GLY A 16 -36.40 4.98 29.08
CA GLY A 16 -35.03 4.71 29.53
C GLY A 16 -34.12 4.04 28.50
N ILE A 17 -34.58 3.80 27.27
CA ILE A 17 -33.81 3.12 26.22
C ILE A 17 -33.68 4.01 24.97
N ASN A 18 -33.32 5.28 25.17
CA ASN A 18 -32.63 6.06 24.12
C ASN A 18 -31.14 5.68 24.23
N SER A 19 -30.77 4.49 23.75
CA SER A 19 -30.29 4.31 22.39
C SER A 19 -29.25 5.37 22.09
N CYS A 20 -27.96 4.99 22.15
CA CYS A 20 -26.88 5.77 21.59
C CYS A 20 -27.38 6.28 20.23
N ALA A 21 -27.52 7.59 20.10
CA ALA A 21 -27.83 8.19 18.82
C ALA A 21 -26.68 7.78 17.89
N SER A 22 -26.87 6.70 17.13
CA SER A 22 -26.25 6.58 15.83
C SER A 22 -26.84 7.72 15.03
N ILE A 23 -26.22 8.89 15.19
CA ILE A 23 -26.36 9.98 14.25
C ILE A 23 -26.07 9.32 12.92
N ILE A 24 -27.12 9.13 12.11
CA ILE A 24 -26.98 8.86 10.68
C ILE A 24 -26.46 10.18 10.11
N GLY A 25 -25.21 10.50 10.45
CA GLY A 25 -24.41 11.39 9.65
C GLY A 25 -24.36 10.73 8.30
N SER A 26 -24.47 11.52 7.23
CA SER A 26 -24.21 10.99 5.90
C SER A 26 -22.93 10.17 5.99
N SER A 27 -22.89 8.94 5.47
CA SER A 27 -21.67 8.13 5.61
C SER A 27 -20.43 8.86 5.06
N LYS A 28 -20.64 9.86 4.19
CA LYS A 28 -19.65 10.85 3.76
C LYS A 28 -19.09 11.70 4.91
N ASP A 29 -19.94 12.23 5.79
CA ASP A 29 -19.52 13.00 6.98
C ASP A 29 -18.72 12.13 7.95
N ILE A 30 -19.12 10.86 8.11
CA ILE A 30 -18.38 9.90 8.95
C ILE A 30 -17.00 9.60 8.35
N MET A 31 -16.88 9.44 7.03
CA MET A 31 -15.55 9.28 6.38
C MET A 31 -14.65 10.49 6.61
N MET A 32 -15.21 11.71 6.54
CA MET A 32 -14.44 12.96 6.77
C MET A 32 -14.03 13.15 8.23
N SER A 33 -14.63 12.42 9.17
CA SER A 33 -14.31 12.53 10.59
C SER A 33 -13.04 11.77 11.00
N VAL A 34 -12.59 10.79 10.21
CA VAL A 34 -11.31 10.10 10.46
C VAL A 34 -10.15 10.91 9.88
N GLN A 35 -9.16 11.21 10.71
CA GLN A 35 -8.02 12.05 10.33
C GLN A 35 -6.68 11.38 10.65
N LYS A 36 -5.64 11.81 9.94
CA LYS A 36 -4.25 11.39 10.18
C LYS A 36 -3.88 11.62 11.65
N GLY A 37 -3.22 10.64 12.26
CA GLY A 37 -2.73 10.67 13.63
C GLY A 37 -3.70 10.15 14.69
N MET A 38 -4.99 9.96 14.35
CA MET A 38 -5.99 9.36 15.24
C MET A 38 -5.56 7.97 15.70
N THR A 39 -5.89 7.63 16.94
CA THR A 39 -5.64 6.32 17.51
C THR A 39 -6.68 5.30 17.05
N GLN A 40 -6.34 4.02 17.11
CA GLN A 40 -7.28 2.93 16.85
C GLN A 40 -8.57 3.00 17.69
N LYS A 41 -8.47 3.50 18.93
CA LYS A 41 -9.63 3.68 19.81
C LYS A 41 -10.56 4.80 19.32
N GLU A 42 -10.00 5.92 18.88
CA GLU A 42 -10.77 7.02 18.28
C GLU A 42 -11.45 6.57 16.99
N VAL A 43 -10.72 5.86 16.11
CA VAL A 43 -11.30 5.28 14.89
C VAL A 43 -12.40 4.28 15.20
N SER A 44 -12.22 3.41 16.20
CA SER A 44 -13.25 2.47 16.66
C SER A 44 -14.49 3.18 17.19
N SER A 45 -14.32 4.33 17.84
CA SER A 45 -15.44 5.13 18.35
C SER A 45 -16.25 5.78 17.23
N ILE A 46 -15.62 6.05 16.08
CA ILE A 46 -16.26 6.67 14.91
C ILE A 46 -16.91 5.60 14.03
N LEU A 47 -16.17 4.56 13.65
CA LEU A 47 -16.58 3.58 12.63
C LEU A 47 -17.13 2.28 13.21
N GLY A 48 -16.93 2.04 14.50
CA GLY A 48 -17.21 0.79 15.17
C GLY A 48 -16.09 -0.25 14.96
N LYS A 49 -16.45 -1.52 15.06
CA LYS A 49 -15.54 -2.65 14.84
C LYS A 49 -15.32 -2.88 13.34
N PRO A 50 -14.07 -3.12 12.87
CA PRO A 50 -13.79 -3.41 11.47
C PRO A 50 -14.35 -4.77 11.03
N GLN A 51 -14.69 -4.89 9.75
CA GLN A 51 -15.07 -6.15 9.12
C GLN A 51 -13.84 -7.05 8.90
N TYR A 52 -12.73 -6.46 8.44
CA TYR A 52 -11.47 -7.17 8.28
C TYR A 52 -10.33 -6.40 8.95
N ARG A 53 -9.39 -7.16 9.50
CA ARG A 53 -8.20 -6.65 10.18
C ARG A 53 -7.01 -7.48 9.72
N ARG A 54 -5.95 -6.80 9.28
CA ARG A 54 -4.67 -7.40 8.89
C ARG A 54 -3.54 -6.61 9.54
N PHE A 55 -2.50 -7.29 9.98
CA PHE A 55 -1.35 -6.67 10.62
C PHE A 55 -0.09 -7.43 10.26
N ASP A 56 1.00 -6.70 10.15
CA ASP A 56 2.35 -7.23 10.04
C ASP A 56 3.23 -6.60 11.14
N GLN A 57 4.56 -6.64 11.00
CA GLN A 57 5.48 -6.14 12.02
C GLN A 57 5.50 -4.61 12.13
N GLU A 58 5.11 -3.90 11.07
CA GLU A 58 5.28 -2.44 10.97
C GLU A 58 3.95 -1.71 10.88
N THR A 59 2.96 -2.34 10.25
CA THR A 59 1.68 -1.73 9.91
C THR A 59 0.51 -2.60 10.33
N GLU A 60 -0.60 -1.93 10.59
CA GLU A 60 -1.88 -2.57 10.82
C GLU A 60 -2.93 -1.90 9.96
N GLN A 61 -3.76 -2.67 9.25
CA GLN A 61 -4.79 -2.15 8.38
C GLN A 61 -6.17 -2.70 8.78
N TRP A 62 -7.13 -1.80 8.89
CA TRP A 62 -8.53 -2.12 9.15
C TRP A 62 -9.39 -1.79 7.93
N GLU A 63 -10.32 -2.68 7.60
CA GLU A 63 -11.27 -2.49 6.51
C GLU A 63 -12.70 -2.53 7.05
N TYR A 64 -13.45 -1.51 6.66
CA TYR A 64 -14.85 -1.35 6.98
C TYR A 64 -15.69 -1.39 5.71
N VAL A 65 -16.79 -2.13 5.74
CA VAL A 65 -17.76 -2.17 4.64
C VAL A 65 -19.04 -1.50 5.11
N LYS A 66 -19.41 -0.38 4.49
CA LYS A 66 -20.59 0.41 4.85
C LYS A 66 -21.48 0.60 3.63
N LEU A 67 -22.79 0.59 3.85
CA LEU A 67 -23.76 1.05 2.85
C LEU A 67 -23.85 2.57 2.94
N VAL A 68 -23.64 3.24 1.81
CA VAL A 68 -23.64 4.70 1.71
C VAL A 68 -24.67 5.12 0.69
N ALA A 69 -25.45 6.16 0.98
CA ALA A 69 -26.36 6.74 0.01
C ALA A 69 -25.53 7.33 -1.16
N GLY A 70 -25.61 6.67 -2.32
CA GLY A 70 -25.16 7.20 -3.60
C GLY A 70 -26.14 8.24 -4.14
N GLY A 71 -25.73 8.97 -5.17
CA GLY A 71 -26.64 9.85 -5.90
C GLY A 71 -27.81 9.04 -6.49
N ASN A 72 -29.01 9.64 -6.52
CA ASN A 72 -30.24 9.08 -7.10
C ASN A 72 -30.75 7.78 -6.43
N LEU A 73 -31.01 7.81 -5.12
CA LEU A 73 -31.73 6.75 -4.39
C LEU A 73 -31.11 5.34 -4.49
N SER A 74 -29.81 5.25 -4.76
CA SER A 74 -29.06 3.99 -4.79
C SER A 74 -28.14 3.90 -3.57
N THR A 75 -28.23 2.82 -2.79
CA THR A 75 -27.23 2.55 -1.74
C THR A 75 -26.05 1.83 -2.37
N VAL A 76 -24.87 2.40 -2.25
CA VAL A 76 -23.63 1.80 -2.76
C VAL A 76 -22.86 1.23 -1.59
N THR A 77 -22.35 0.01 -1.75
CA THR A 77 -21.40 -0.56 -0.79
C THR A 77 -20.06 0.15 -0.95
N THR A 78 -19.57 0.76 0.11
CA THR A 78 -18.28 1.45 0.15
C THR A 78 -17.37 0.72 1.13
N SER A 79 -16.17 0.38 0.66
CA SER A 79 -15.09 -0.12 1.49
C SER A 79 -14.22 1.04 1.94
N ILE A 80 -13.95 1.12 3.25
CA ILE A 80 -13.11 2.12 3.89
C ILE A 80 -11.92 1.38 4.49
N VAL A 81 -10.71 1.67 4.00
CA VAL A 81 -9.47 1.03 4.40
C VAL A 81 -8.62 2.05 5.14
N ILE A 82 -8.16 1.70 6.35
CA ILE A 82 -7.40 2.58 7.24
C ILE A 82 -6.09 1.90 7.62
N ASP A 83 -4.98 2.58 7.36
CA ASP A 83 -3.64 2.14 7.71
C ASP A 83 -3.18 2.79 9.01
N PHE A 84 -2.61 1.97 9.89
CA PHE A 84 -2.06 2.36 11.17
C PHE A 84 -0.56 2.01 11.23
N VAL A 85 0.23 2.91 11.80
CA VAL A 85 1.61 2.66 12.24
C VAL A 85 1.71 3.10 13.68
N ASN A 86 2.29 2.26 14.55
CA ASN A 86 2.34 2.52 16.00
C ASN A 86 0.97 2.86 16.60
N GLY A 87 -0.10 2.21 16.12
CA GLY A 87 -1.48 2.40 16.58
C GLY A 87 -2.13 3.73 16.15
N ARG A 88 -1.51 4.49 15.23
CA ARG A 88 -2.01 5.78 14.73
C ARG A 88 -2.29 5.77 13.24
N VAL A 89 -3.36 6.43 12.81
CA VAL A 89 -3.77 6.55 11.40
C VAL A 89 -2.67 7.23 10.60
N VAL A 90 -2.15 6.56 9.59
CA VAL A 90 -1.19 7.11 8.62
C VAL A 90 -1.78 7.27 7.23
N GLY A 91 -2.83 6.49 6.89
CA GLY A 91 -3.49 6.51 5.61
C GLY A 91 -4.95 6.07 5.71
N MET A 92 -5.81 6.58 4.82
CA MET A 92 -7.19 6.15 4.69
C MET A 92 -7.65 6.28 3.24
N ASN A 93 -8.33 5.25 2.74
CA ASN A 93 -8.97 5.23 1.43
C ASN A 93 -10.43 4.82 1.58
N SER A 94 -11.31 5.38 0.74
CA SER A 94 -12.69 4.91 0.63
C SER A 94 -13.09 4.78 -0.84
N PHE A 95 -13.68 3.65 -1.21
CA PHE A 95 -14.05 3.36 -2.59
C PHE A 95 -15.27 2.46 -2.68
N ASN A 96 -16.03 2.61 -3.76
CA ASN A 96 -17.22 1.81 -4.01
C ASN A 96 -16.83 0.39 -4.44
N THR A 97 -17.46 -0.60 -3.81
CA THR A 97 -17.30 -2.02 -4.08
C THR A 97 -18.63 -2.53 -4.62
N ALA A 98 -18.85 -2.39 -5.93
CA ALA A 98 -20.00 -3.00 -6.57
C ALA A 98 -19.91 -4.54 -6.45
N PRO A 99 -21.03 -5.27 -6.35
CA PRO A 99 -21.01 -6.73 -6.40
C PRO A 99 -20.34 -7.16 -7.70
N HIS A 100 -19.23 -7.91 -7.60
CA HIS A 100 -18.66 -8.55 -8.79
C HIS A 100 -19.71 -9.52 -9.36
N PRO A 101 -20.08 -9.44 -10.65
CA PRO A 101 -20.83 -10.52 -11.27
C PRO A 101 -20.02 -11.83 -11.12
N PRO A 102 -20.67 -13.00 -11.01
CA PRO A 102 -19.97 -14.26 -10.85
C PRO A 102 -18.96 -14.44 -11.99
N VAL A 103 -17.70 -14.64 -11.64
CA VAL A 103 -16.61 -14.85 -12.59
C VAL A 103 -16.91 -16.14 -13.37
N ALA A 104 -17.27 -16.00 -14.65
CA ALA A 104 -17.31 -17.14 -15.55
C ALA A 104 -15.89 -17.69 -15.70
N VAL A 105 -15.67 -18.92 -15.22
CA VAL A 105 -14.42 -19.65 -15.43
C VAL A 105 -14.39 -20.08 -16.89
N TYR A 106 -13.65 -19.36 -17.74
CA TYR A 106 -13.39 -19.79 -19.12
C TYR A 106 -12.17 -20.73 -19.13
N PRO A 107 -12.21 -21.82 -19.92
CA PRO A 107 -11.02 -22.65 -20.14
C PRO A 107 -9.95 -21.86 -20.89
N ALA A 108 -8.67 -22.16 -20.60
CA ALA A 108 -7.52 -21.46 -21.16
C ALA A 108 -7.50 -21.60 -22.70
N ILE A 109 -7.61 -20.47 -23.40
CA ILE A 109 -7.39 -20.38 -24.84
C ILE A 109 -5.90 -20.12 -25.06
N GLU A 110 -5.30 -20.95 -25.92
CA GLU A 110 -3.90 -20.84 -26.33
C GLU A 110 -3.62 -19.52 -27.07
N VAL A 111 -2.51 -18.90 -26.66
CA VAL A 111 -1.67 -17.85 -27.26
C VAL A 111 -2.23 -17.10 -28.49
N GLY A 112 -2.50 -15.82 -28.29
CA GLY A 112 -2.64 -14.82 -29.35
C GLY A 112 -2.47 -13.40 -28.80
N ASP A 113 -1.54 -12.67 -29.40
CA ASP A 113 -1.15 -11.26 -29.23
C ASP A 113 -2.27 -10.25 -28.83
N GLY A 114 -1.92 -9.24 -28.02
CA GLY A 114 -2.69 -8.00 -27.91
C GLY A 114 -3.09 -7.51 -26.50
N THR A 115 -2.17 -6.77 -25.86
CA THR A 115 -2.40 -5.61 -24.96
C THR A 115 -3.59 -5.60 -23.97
N ALA A 116 -3.31 -5.81 -22.69
CA ALA A 116 -4.16 -5.34 -21.59
C ALA A 116 -3.35 -4.56 -20.54
N SER A 117 -3.51 -3.24 -20.58
CA SER A 117 -2.95 -2.27 -19.64
C SER A 117 -3.45 -2.55 -18.21
N SER A 118 -2.60 -3.21 -17.41
CA SER A 118 -2.81 -3.26 -15.96
C SER A 118 -2.58 -1.87 -15.37
N ARG A 119 -3.33 -1.45 -14.36
CA ARG A 119 -2.95 -0.28 -13.53
C ARG A 119 -2.32 -0.77 -12.23
N PRO A 120 -1.28 -0.09 -11.71
CA PRO A 120 -0.36 -0.67 -10.76
C PRO A 120 -0.94 -0.64 -9.35
N HIS A 121 -0.85 -1.78 -8.66
CA HIS A 121 -0.92 -1.86 -7.21
C HIS A 121 0.07 -0.88 -6.59
N VAL A 122 -0.43 0.11 -5.85
CA VAL A 122 0.38 0.94 -4.98
C VAL A 122 0.75 0.09 -3.76
N SER A 123 2.02 -0.20 -3.61
CA SER A 123 2.57 -0.86 -2.43
C SER A 123 3.48 0.14 -1.75
N GLY A 124 3.18 0.46 -0.50
CA GLY A 124 4.16 1.06 0.40
C GLY A 124 5.43 0.20 0.40
N GLY A 125 6.58 0.87 0.41
CA GLY A 125 7.90 0.25 0.39
C GLY A 125 8.35 -0.35 -0.94
N ARG A 126 7.49 -0.50 -1.95
CA ARG A 126 7.93 -0.95 -3.26
C ARG A 126 8.57 0.21 -3.99
N GLY A 127 9.81 0.01 -4.44
CA GLY A 127 10.34 0.78 -5.55
C GLY A 127 9.41 0.73 -6.77
N MET A 128 9.91 1.25 -7.88
CA MET A 128 9.21 1.30 -9.17
C MET A 128 8.36 0.06 -9.41
N ASN A 129 7.11 0.19 -9.89
CA ASN A 129 6.30 -1.01 -10.11
C ASN A 129 6.99 -1.97 -11.10
N GLU A 130 6.74 -3.27 -10.98
CA GLU A 130 7.49 -4.29 -11.73
C GLU A 130 7.49 -4.09 -13.24
N ARG A 131 6.40 -3.58 -13.81
CA ARG A 131 6.29 -3.37 -15.26
C ARG A 131 7.17 -2.22 -15.73
N ASP A 132 7.16 -1.12 -14.99
CA ASP A 132 8.03 0.03 -15.27
C ASP A 132 9.49 -0.36 -15.05
N PHE A 133 9.79 -1.10 -13.98
CA PHE A 133 11.13 -1.60 -13.71
C PHE A 133 11.63 -2.51 -14.83
N GLN A 134 10.81 -3.49 -15.26
CA GLN A 134 11.18 -4.42 -16.31
C GLN A 134 11.40 -3.72 -17.66
N SER A 135 10.60 -2.69 -17.95
CA SER A 135 10.78 -1.84 -19.13
C SER A 135 12.11 -1.09 -19.09
N LEU A 136 12.44 -0.47 -17.95
CA LEU A 136 13.73 0.20 -17.76
C LEU A 136 14.89 -0.79 -17.87
N TYR A 137 14.83 -1.92 -17.15
CA TYR A 137 15.84 -2.97 -17.14
C TYR A 137 16.14 -3.47 -18.56
N ASN A 138 15.10 -3.79 -19.35
CA ASN A 138 15.27 -4.27 -20.72
C ASN A 138 15.90 -3.19 -21.61
N LYS A 139 15.51 -1.92 -21.44
CA LYS A 139 16.10 -0.81 -22.21
C LYS A 139 17.59 -0.63 -21.90
N VAL A 140 17.96 -0.62 -20.61
CA VAL A 140 19.36 -0.57 -20.18
C VAL A 140 20.11 -1.77 -20.77
N LYS A 141 19.67 -3.00 -20.49
CA LYS A 141 20.31 -4.24 -20.96
C LYS A 141 20.45 -4.33 -22.48
N SER A 142 19.57 -3.69 -23.25
CA SER A 142 19.62 -3.72 -24.72
C SER A 142 20.75 -2.89 -25.33
N LYS A 143 21.34 -1.95 -24.57
CA LYS A 143 22.44 -1.12 -25.05
C LYS A 143 23.74 -1.93 -25.11
N PRO A 144 24.55 -1.79 -26.19
CA PRO A 144 25.76 -2.59 -26.38
C PRO A 144 26.94 -2.12 -25.52
N PHE A 145 26.98 -0.85 -25.14
CA PHE A 145 28.11 -0.24 -24.41
C PHE A 145 27.69 0.19 -23.00
N LYS A 146 28.62 0.03 -22.05
CA LYS A 146 28.40 0.33 -20.63
C LYS A 146 28.03 1.81 -20.40
N ASP A 147 28.71 2.74 -21.06
CA ASP A 147 28.43 4.17 -20.85
C ASP A 147 26.99 4.54 -21.24
N ASP A 148 26.51 4.03 -22.39
CA ASP A 148 25.11 4.19 -22.82
C ASP A 148 24.12 3.53 -21.85
N GLN A 149 24.50 2.40 -21.23
CA GLN A 149 23.68 1.70 -20.24
C GLN A 149 23.51 2.56 -18.99
N LEU A 150 24.60 3.12 -18.46
CA LEU A 150 24.61 3.94 -17.26
C LEU A 150 23.90 5.28 -17.47
N GLU A 151 24.11 5.94 -18.62
CA GLU A 151 23.39 7.17 -18.99
C GLU A 151 21.87 6.93 -19.07
N LEU A 152 21.46 5.84 -19.73
CA LEU A 152 20.05 5.48 -19.82
C LEU A 152 19.46 5.13 -18.45
N LEU A 153 20.24 4.46 -17.59
CA LEU A 153 19.81 4.14 -16.23
C LEU A 153 19.58 5.41 -15.41
N GLU A 154 20.53 6.35 -15.40
CA GLU A 154 20.44 7.60 -14.66
C GLU A 154 19.23 8.43 -15.11
N ALA A 155 19.09 8.63 -16.43
CA ALA A 155 17.93 9.32 -17.02
C ALA A 155 16.61 8.57 -16.77
N GLY A 156 16.68 7.24 -16.76
CA GLY A 156 15.55 6.34 -16.59
C GLY A 156 15.09 6.16 -15.14
N ILE A 157 15.87 6.57 -14.15
CA ILE A 157 15.44 6.57 -12.74
C ILE A 157 14.74 7.89 -12.42
N GLY A 158 15.36 9.03 -12.74
CA GLY A 158 14.88 10.35 -12.35
C GLY A 158 14.67 10.44 -10.84
N ASN A 159 13.47 10.87 -10.40
CA ASN A 159 13.09 10.95 -8.99
C ASN A 159 12.28 9.73 -8.49
N ARG A 160 12.29 8.61 -9.23
CA ARG A 160 11.52 7.41 -8.86
C ARG A 160 12.34 6.55 -7.91
N GLY A 161 11.69 6.08 -6.84
CA GLY A 161 12.30 5.15 -5.91
C GLY A 161 12.51 3.75 -6.51
N LEU A 162 13.58 3.05 -6.12
CA LEU A 162 13.82 1.63 -6.41
C LEU A 162 13.93 0.84 -5.12
N SER A 163 13.56 -0.44 -5.14
CA SER A 163 13.84 -1.34 -4.01
C SER A 163 15.25 -1.93 -4.08
N CYS A 164 15.75 -2.48 -2.97
CA CYS A 164 17.02 -3.18 -2.92
C CYS A 164 17.05 -4.34 -3.91
N LYS A 165 15.97 -5.13 -4.00
CA LYS A 165 15.80 -6.20 -5.01
C LYS A 165 15.94 -5.68 -6.45
N GLN A 166 15.40 -4.50 -6.73
CA GLN A 166 15.48 -3.89 -8.05
C GLN A 166 16.89 -3.37 -8.35
N CYS A 167 17.56 -2.81 -7.35
CA CYS A 167 18.97 -2.45 -7.43
C CYS A 167 19.83 -3.69 -7.76
N VAL A 168 19.65 -4.78 -7.02
CA VAL A 168 20.37 -6.06 -7.24
C VAL A 168 20.13 -6.58 -8.66
N ARG A 169 18.88 -6.56 -9.15
CA ARG A 169 18.57 -6.96 -10.53
C ARG A 169 19.26 -6.07 -11.56
N MET A 170 19.34 -4.75 -11.34
CA MET A 170 20.06 -3.86 -12.25
C MET A 170 21.57 -4.12 -12.22
N MET A 171 22.15 -4.31 -11.03
CA MET A 171 23.56 -4.69 -10.86
C MET A 171 23.89 -5.98 -11.62
N SER A 172 22.97 -6.95 -11.65
CA SER A 172 23.16 -8.24 -12.30
C SER A 172 23.25 -8.19 -13.84
N ILE A 173 23.14 -7.01 -14.47
CA ILE A 173 23.50 -6.83 -15.89
C ILE A 173 25.01 -7.04 -16.07
N TYR A 174 25.81 -6.70 -15.05
CA TYR A 174 27.26 -6.77 -15.10
C TYR A 174 27.77 -8.01 -14.36
N ARG A 175 28.86 -8.57 -14.90
CA ARG A 175 29.53 -9.72 -14.32
C ARG A 175 30.44 -9.35 -13.16
N PHE A 176 31.11 -8.20 -13.23
CA PHE A 176 32.16 -7.82 -12.29
C PHE A 176 31.65 -6.80 -11.27
N ASP A 177 32.10 -6.92 -10.03
CA ASP A 177 31.65 -6.07 -8.92
C ASP A 177 31.94 -4.58 -9.12
N ASP A 178 33.05 -4.21 -9.77
CA ASP A 178 33.38 -2.79 -10.01
C ASP A 178 32.28 -2.12 -10.86
N ASP A 179 31.75 -2.81 -11.87
CA ASP A 179 30.63 -2.34 -12.68
C ASP A 179 29.32 -2.34 -11.89
N LYS A 180 29.07 -3.37 -11.07
CA LYS A 180 27.91 -3.41 -10.16
C LYS A 180 27.91 -2.23 -9.19
N LEU A 181 29.09 -1.82 -8.70
CA LEU A 181 29.25 -0.68 -7.80
C LEU A 181 29.00 0.67 -8.49
N GLU A 182 29.27 0.78 -9.80
CA GLU A 182 28.89 1.97 -10.56
C GLU A 182 27.37 2.12 -10.69
N VAL A 183 26.66 1.01 -10.94
CA VAL A 183 25.19 0.98 -10.90
C VAL A 183 24.67 1.39 -9.52
N LEU A 184 25.27 0.86 -8.46
CA LEU A 184 24.87 1.18 -7.08
C LEU A 184 25.01 2.67 -6.77
N LYS A 185 26.08 3.34 -7.24
CA LYS A 185 26.25 4.79 -7.03
C LYS A 185 25.10 5.60 -7.63
N ILE A 186 24.59 5.19 -8.79
CA ILE A 186 23.47 5.85 -9.47
C ILE A 186 22.15 5.60 -8.70
N ILE A 187 21.92 4.37 -8.24
CA ILE A 187 20.65 3.96 -7.65
C ILE A 187 20.53 4.34 -6.17
N ALA A 188 21.63 4.32 -5.41
CA ALA A 188 21.64 4.49 -3.96
C ALA A 188 20.82 5.68 -3.42
N PRO A 189 20.86 6.88 -4.03
CA PRO A 189 20.07 8.02 -3.57
C PRO A 189 18.55 7.78 -3.62
N ASN A 190 18.09 6.89 -4.50
CA ASN A 190 16.68 6.61 -4.77
C ASN A 190 16.19 5.29 -4.14
N ILE A 191 17.00 4.62 -3.30
CA ILE A 191 16.55 3.38 -2.64
C ILE A 191 15.45 3.68 -1.62
N SER A 192 14.34 2.95 -1.73
CA SER A 192 13.10 3.18 -0.96
C SER A 192 12.98 2.32 0.31
N ASP A 193 13.68 1.19 0.36
CA ASP A 193 13.61 0.14 1.39
C ASP A 193 14.99 -0.08 2.03
N ARG A 194 15.50 0.95 2.72
CA ARG A 194 16.86 0.99 3.28
C ARG A 194 17.15 -0.11 4.30
N GLU A 195 16.11 -0.63 4.94
CA GLU A 195 16.16 -1.77 5.84
C GLU A 195 16.68 -3.06 5.16
N ASN A 196 16.60 -3.14 3.83
CA ASN A 196 17.01 -4.31 3.04
C ASN A 196 18.40 -4.16 2.38
N TYR A 197 19.23 -3.23 2.84
CA TYR A 197 20.57 -3.00 2.26
C TYR A 197 21.47 -4.25 2.22
N ASP A 198 21.28 -5.20 3.13
CA ASP A 198 22.01 -6.47 3.11
C ASP A 198 21.78 -7.26 1.81
N GLU A 199 20.63 -7.10 1.11
CA GLU A 199 20.41 -7.73 -0.19
C GLU A 199 21.38 -7.25 -1.26
N ILE A 200 21.72 -5.95 -1.24
CA ILE A 200 22.69 -5.34 -2.17
C ILE A 200 24.10 -5.80 -1.84
N ILE A 201 24.43 -5.84 -0.55
CA ILE A 201 25.77 -6.19 -0.06
C ILE A 201 26.06 -7.66 -0.39
N ASN A 202 25.13 -8.56 -0.07
CA ASN A 202 25.25 -10.00 -0.31
C ASN A 202 25.24 -10.38 -1.81
N ALA A 203 24.97 -9.44 -2.73
CA ALA A 203 25.01 -9.65 -4.17
C ALA A 203 26.39 -9.40 -4.80
N LEU A 204 27.37 -8.97 -4.00
CA LEU A 204 28.75 -8.74 -4.41
C LEU A 204 29.60 -9.97 -4.09
N ASP A 205 30.59 -10.23 -4.94
CA ASP A 205 31.41 -11.44 -4.87
C ASP A 205 32.63 -11.27 -3.94
N PHE A 206 33.08 -10.03 -3.71
CA PHE A 206 34.26 -9.73 -2.91
C PHE A 206 33.95 -8.87 -1.67
N ILE A 207 34.58 -9.20 -0.55
CA ILE A 207 34.48 -8.45 0.73
C ILE A 207 34.87 -6.97 0.52
N SER A 208 35.89 -6.69 -0.29
CA SER A 208 36.29 -5.31 -0.59
C SER A 208 35.21 -4.53 -1.34
N SER A 209 34.41 -5.19 -2.17
CA SER A 209 33.24 -4.62 -2.82
C SER A 209 32.10 -4.38 -1.83
N GLU A 210 31.86 -5.31 -0.92
CA GLU A 210 30.88 -5.15 0.17
C GLU A 210 31.18 -3.91 1.02
N GLU A 211 32.45 -3.69 1.39
CA GLU A 211 32.85 -2.51 2.14
C GLU A 211 32.62 -1.21 1.36
N LYS A 212 32.93 -1.20 0.05
CA LYS A 212 32.62 -0.06 -0.83
C LYS A 212 31.11 0.19 -0.91
N ALA A 213 30.30 -0.86 -1.04
CA ALA A 213 28.85 -0.74 -1.07
C ALA A 213 28.29 -0.18 0.23
N ARG A 214 28.76 -0.66 1.40
CA ARG A 214 28.42 -0.10 2.71
C ARG A 214 28.73 1.39 2.80
N SER A 215 29.88 1.81 2.26
CA SER A 215 30.25 3.23 2.18
C SER A 215 29.31 4.03 1.26
N ILE A 216 28.94 3.50 0.09
CA ILE A 216 28.00 4.16 -0.84
C ILE A 216 26.61 4.32 -0.20
N LEU A 217 26.17 3.30 0.54
CA LEU A 217 24.87 3.25 1.23
C LEU A 217 24.84 4.07 2.53
N GLY A 218 25.96 4.68 2.94
CA GLY A 218 26.04 5.50 4.15
C GLY A 218 25.94 4.70 5.45
N ILE A 219 26.23 3.40 5.42
CA ILE A 219 26.23 2.54 6.61
C ILE A 219 27.50 2.83 7.40
N LYS A 220 27.35 3.43 8.59
CA LYS A 220 28.48 3.69 9.49
C LYS A 220 29.00 2.36 10.07
N LYS A 221 30.32 2.20 10.10
CA LYS A 221 31.02 1.12 10.81
C LYS A 221 30.77 1.22 12.32
#